data_AF-A0A1F7R5F9-F1
#
_entry.id   AF-A0A1F7R5F9-F1
#
_cell.length_a   1.000
_cell.length_b   1.000
_cell.length_c   1.000
_cell.angle_alpha   90.00
_cell.angle_beta   90.00
_cell.angle_gamma   90.00
#
_symmetry.space_group_name_H-M   'P 1'
#
loop_
_entity.id
_entity.type
_entity.pdbx_description
1 polymer ?
#
loop_
_entity_poly.entity_id
_entity_poly.type
_entity_poly.pdbx_seq_one_letter_code
_entity_poly.pdbx_strand_id
1 'polypeptide(L)'
;MVAATSPVTNILFSVVFFLLSLILLINLGYLIGGLSGRSLSLKTKRRIKIVAAFIVITAMFQSSQSLNWISALTLLILAAGFLFYSDRRGAG
;
A
#
# COMPACT_ATOMS: atom_id res chain seq x y z
N MET A 1 33.90 -15.94 5.99
CA MET A 1 33.86 -14.55 6.47
C MET A 1 32.43 -14.05 6.30
N VAL A 2 31.70 -13.81 7.38
CA VAL A 2 30.37 -13.20 7.31
C VAL A 2 30.63 -11.73 6.98
N ALA A 3 30.35 -11.33 5.74
CA ALA A 3 30.36 -9.92 5.36
C ALA A 3 29.32 -9.23 6.24
N ALA A 4 29.78 -8.43 7.21
CA ALA A 4 28.90 -7.63 8.04
C ALA A 4 28.15 -6.67 7.12
N THR A 5 26.91 -7.00 6.78
CA THR A 5 26.01 -6.08 6.07
C THR A 5 25.91 -4.83 6.92
N SER A 6 26.41 -3.71 6.40
CA SER A 6 26.37 -2.46 7.15
C SER A 6 24.90 -2.14 7.46
N PRO A 7 24.59 -1.60 8.66
CA PRO A 7 23.23 -1.20 9.01
C PRO A 7 22.59 -0.29 7.95
N VAL A 8 23.41 0.57 7.36
CA VAL A 8 23.04 1.49 6.28
C VAL A 8 22.59 0.74 5.03
N THR A 9 23.30 -0.32 4.65
CA THR A 9 22.95 -1.14 3.47
C THR A 9 21.59 -1.82 3.66
N ASN A 10 21.29 -2.31 4.86
CA ASN A 10 20.00 -2.94 5.17
C ASN A 10 18.84 -1.93 5.14
N ILE A 11 19.05 -0.73 5.66
CA ILE A 11 18.06 0.35 5.60
C ILE A 11 17.80 0.75 4.15
N LEU A 12 18.87 0.95 3.36
CA LEU A 12 18.75 1.34 1.96
C LEU A 12 18.00 0.28 1.15
N PHE A 13 18.34 -0.99 1.34
CA PHE A 13 17.67 -2.10 0.66
C PHE A 13 16.18 -2.17 1.02
N SER A 14 15.85 -2.00 2.30
CA SER A 14 14.45 -2.00 2.77
C SER A 14 13.67 -0.85 2.14
N VAL A 15 14.22 0.37 2.15
CA VAL A 15 13.57 1.55 1.54
C VAL A 15 13.32 1.33 0.05
N VAL A 16 14.33 0.84 -0.69
CA VAL A 16 14.20 0.53 -2.12
C VAL A 16 13.15 -0.55 -2.36
N PHE A 17 13.15 -1.61 -1.56
CA PHE A 17 12.17 -2.70 -1.66
C PHE A 17 10.73 -2.21 -1.46
N PHE A 18 10.47 -1.37 -0.45
CA PHE A 18 9.13 -0.84 -0.20
C PHE A 18 8.69 0.18 -1.26
N LEU A 19 9.63 0.97 -1.80
CA LEU A 19 9.36 1.86 -2.95
C LEU A 19 8.97 1.07 -4.20
N LEU A 20 9.72 0.02 -4.53
CA LEU A 20 9.40 -0.84 -5.67
C LEU A 20 8.05 -1.55 -5.46
N SER A 21 7.78 -2.01 -4.24
CA SER A 21 6.49 -2.61 -3.88
C SER A 21 5.33 -1.63 -4.05
N LEU A 22 5.51 -0.36 -3.68
CA LEU A 22 4.50 0.69 -3.87
C LEU A 22 4.20 0.91 -5.34
N ILE A 23 5.24 1.05 -6.16
CA ILE A 23 5.11 1.22 -7.61
C ILE A 23 4.40 0.02 -8.22
N LEU A 24 4.78 -1.20 -7.81
CA LEU A 24 4.16 -2.43 -8.27
C LEU A 24 2.66 -2.47 -7.91
N LEU A 25 2.30 -2.19 -6.65
CA LEU A 25 0.92 -2.18 -6.18
C LEU A 25 0.06 -1.15 -6.91
N ILE A 26 0.59 0.04 -7.17
CA ILE A 26 -0.12 1.07 -7.94
C ILE A 26 -0.38 0.59 -9.36
N ASN A 27 0.64 0.05 -10.04
CA ASN A 27 0.50 -0.48 -11.39
C ASN A 27 -0.47 -1.66 -11.44
N LEU A 28 -0.42 -2.56 -10.46
CA LEU A 28 -1.35 -3.68 -10.34
C LEU A 28 -2.78 -3.20 -10.14
N GLY A 29 -2.99 -2.18 -9.30
CA GLY A 29 -4.30 -1.57 -9.10
C GLY A 29 -4.84 -0.90 -10.37
N TYR A 30 -3.97 -0.25 -11.16
CA TYR A 30 -4.37 0.28 -12.47
C TYR A 30 -4.67 -0.82 -13.49
N LEU A 31 -3.89 -1.91 -13.49
CA LEU A 31 -4.14 -3.06 -14.35
C LEU A 31 -5.47 -3.72 -14.01
N ILE A 32 -5.72 -4.04 -12.74
CA ILE A 32 -6.97 -4.65 -12.26
C ILE A 32 -8.16 -3.72 -12.53
N GLY A 33 -8.02 -2.42 -12.26
CA GLY A 33 -9.05 -1.45 -12.56
C GLY A 33 -9.31 -1.28 -14.06
N GLY A 34 -8.26 -1.40 -14.89
CA GLY A 34 -8.33 -1.31 -16.35
C GLY A 34 -8.92 -2.55 -17.03
N LEU A 35 -8.79 -3.73 -16.40
CA LEU A 35 -9.40 -4.98 -16.89
C LEU A 35 -10.94 -4.91 -16.96
N SER A 36 -11.56 -3.99 -16.22
CA SER A 36 -13.01 -3.74 -16.29
C SER A 36 -13.46 -3.00 -17.57
N GLY A 37 -12.55 -2.71 -18.51
CA GLY A 37 -12.86 -2.13 -19.83
C GLY A 37 -13.36 -0.68 -19.81
N ARG A 38 -13.54 -0.07 -18.64
CA ARG A 38 -13.90 1.34 -18.47
C ARG A 38 -12.67 2.17 -18.10
N SER A 39 -12.59 3.37 -18.68
CA SER A 39 -11.59 4.37 -18.29
C SER A 39 -11.68 4.63 -16.79
N LEU A 40 -10.55 4.48 -16.10
CA LEU A 40 -10.49 4.68 -14.66
C LEU A 40 -10.76 6.14 -14.31
N SER A 41 -11.86 6.38 -13.59
CA SER A 41 -12.16 7.69 -13.01
C SER A 41 -11.01 8.18 -12.14
N LEU A 42 -10.81 9.50 -12.10
CA LEU A 42 -9.86 10.16 -11.20
C LEU A 42 -10.06 9.74 -9.74
N LYS A 43 -11.31 9.47 -9.34
CA LYS A 43 -11.66 8.96 -8.00
C LYS A 43 -11.03 7.59 -7.75
N THR A 44 -11.18 6.65 -8.68
CA THR A 44 -10.61 5.29 -8.60
C THR A 44 -9.08 5.34 -8.62
N LYS A 45 -8.48 6.19 -9.45
CA LYS A 45 -7.03 6.36 -9.50
C LYS A 45 -6.46 6.86 -8.16
N ARG A 46 -7.16 7.78 -7.50
CA ARG A 46 -6.78 8.27 -6.16
C ARG A 46 -6.91 7.18 -5.10
N ARG A 47 -7.98 6.37 -5.17
CA ARG A 47 -8.16 5.22 -4.26
C ARG A 47 -7.05 4.19 -4.37
N ILE A 48 -6.67 3.82 -5.60
CA ILE A 48 -5.58 2.86 -5.84
C ILE A 48 -4.29 3.34 -5.17
N LYS A 49 -3.95 4.62 -5.31
CA LYS A 49 -2.76 5.20 -4.65
C LYS A 49 -2.86 5.15 -3.12
N ILE A 50 -4.00 5.52 -2.55
CA ILE A 50 -4.22 5.50 -1.09
C ILE A 50 -4.12 4.07 -0.55
N VAL A 51 -4.79 3.11 -1.19
CA VAL A 51 -4.75 1.69 -0.80
C VAL A 51 -3.33 1.15 -0.89
N ALA A 52 -2.63 1.41 -2.00
CA ALA A 52 -1.26 0.94 -2.19
C ALA A 52 -0.31 1.50 -1.12
N ALA A 53 -0.40 2.80 -0.82
CA ALA A 53 0.38 3.42 0.24
C ALA A 53 0.09 2.78 1.61
N PHE A 54 -1.19 2.53 1.90
CA PHE A 54 -1.61 1.96 3.16
C PHE A 54 -1.12 0.51 3.35
N ILE A 55 -1.19 -0.30 2.28
CA ILE A 55 -0.65 -1.67 2.27
C ILE A 55 0.86 -1.65 2.50
N VAL A 56 1.59 -0.78 1.80
CA VAL A 56 3.06 -0.69 1.95
C VAL A 56 3.45 -0.25 3.34
N ILE A 57 2.81 0.78 3.90
CA ILE A 57 3.07 1.24 5.28
C ILE A 57 2.80 0.12 6.28
N THR A 58 1.69 -0.60 6.12
CA THR A 58 1.33 -1.72 7.00
C THR A 58 2.37 -2.85 6.90
N ALA A 59 2.79 -3.21 5.69
CA ALA A 59 3.84 -4.20 5.46
C ALA A 59 5.19 -3.76 6.05
N MET A 60 5.49 -2.45 6.01
CA MET A 60 6.70 -1.88 6.60
C MET A 60 6.71 -2.06 8.13
N PHE A 61 5.62 -1.71 8.80
CA PHE A 61 5.50 -1.89 10.25
C PHE A 61 5.43 -3.36 10.69
N GLN A 62 4.89 -4.23 9.83
CA GLN A 62 4.88 -5.66 10.07
C GLN A 62 6.30 -6.25 9.94
N SER A 63 7.06 -5.81 8.95
CA SER A 63 8.45 -6.23 8.75
C SER A 63 9.37 -5.80 9.90
N SER A 64 9.09 -4.69 10.57
CA SER A 64 9.82 -4.27 11.78
C SER A 64 9.37 -5.00 13.05
N GLN A 65 8.44 -5.96 12.95
CA GLN A 65 7.78 -6.63 14.08
C GLN A 65 7.10 -5.67 15.07
N SER A 66 6.96 -4.38 14.72
CA SER A 66 6.30 -3.38 15.57
C SER A 66 4.77 -3.43 15.44
N LEU A 67 4.25 -4.05 14.38
CA LEU A 67 2.83 -4.31 14.21
C LEU A 67 2.53 -5.82 14.29
N ASN A 68 1.60 -6.17 15.16
CA ASN A 68 1.02 -7.50 15.20
C ASN A 68 0.08 -7.69 13.98
N TRP A 69 -0.05 -8.91 13.44
CA TRP A 69 -0.89 -9.20 12.26
C TRP A 69 -2.35 -8.74 12.44
N ILE A 70 -2.85 -8.76 13.68
CA ILE A 70 -4.18 -8.27 14.04
C ILE A 70 -4.29 -6.75 13.84
N SER A 71 -3.26 -5.99 14.24
CA SER A 71 -3.21 -4.54 14.04
C SER A 71 -3.19 -4.19 12.55
N ALA A 72 -2.48 -4.98 11.73
CA ALA A 72 -2.43 -4.81 10.29
C ALA A 72 -3.81 -5.02 9.64
N LEU A 73 -4.53 -6.07 10.06
CA LEU A 73 -5.88 -6.35 9.60
C LEU A 73 -6.88 -5.27 10.03
N THR A 74 -6.74 -4.74 11.25
CA THR A 74 -7.56 -3.64 11.76
C THR A 74 -7.36 -2.37 10.94
N LEU A 75 -6.09 -2.05 10.62
CA LEU A 75 -5.74 -0.94 9.74
C LEU A 75 -6.41 -1.10 8.38
N LEU A 76 -6.33 -2.29 7.79
CA LEU A 76 -6.89 -2.58 6.47
C LEU A 76 -8.43 -2.43 6.45
N ILE A 77 -9.12 -2.89 7.50
CA ILE A 77 -10.56 -2.69 7.68
C ILE A 77 -10.90 -1.19 7.80
N LEU A 78 -10.11 -0.43 8.57
CA LEU A 78 -10.32 1.02 8.71
C LEU A 78 -10.10 1.76 7.39
N ALA A 79 -9.05 1.43 6.64
CA ALA A 79 -8.79 2.01 5.33
C ALA A 79 -9.90 1.67 4.33
N ALA A 80 -10.33 0.41 4.29
CA ALA A 80 -11.49 0.00 3.49
C ALA A 80 -12.73 0.80 3.89
N GLY A 81 -13.04 0.88 5.19
CA GLY A 81 -14.14 1.67 5.72
C GLY A 81 -14.07 3.15 5.33
N PHE A 82 -12.89 3.76 5.37
CA PHE A 82 -12.67 5.15 4.96
C PHE A 82 -12.89 5.34 3.46
N LEU A 83 -12.43 4.39 2.65
CA LEU A 83 -12.65 4.38 1.21
C LEU A 83 -14.13 4.23 0.87
N PHE A 84 -14.86 3.33 1.52
CA PHE A 84 -16.31 3.17 1.36
C PHE A 84 -17.09 4.41 1.83
N TYR A 85 -16.71 5.00 2.97
CA TYR A 85 -17.37 6.18 3.52
C TYR A 85 -17.16 7.42 2.64
N SER A 86 -15.95 7.59 2.08
CA SER A 86 -15.66 8.65 1.11
C SER A 86 -16.46 8.53 -0.20
N ASP A 87 -16.95 7.33 -0.56
CA ASP A 87 -17.80 7.19 -1.74
C ASP A 87 -19.15 7.88 -1.54
N ARG A 88 -19.75 7.67 -0.36
CA ARG A 88 -21.08 8.17 -0.02
C ARG A 88 -21.15 9.68 0.13
N ARG A 89 -20.07 10.34 0.57
CA ARG A 89 -20.04 11.81 0.72
C ARG A 89 -19.77 12.59 -0.57
N GLY A 90 -19.34 11.93 -1.66
CA GLY A 90 -19.08 12.58 -2.95
C GLY A 90 -20.23 12.54 -3.95
N ALA A 91 -21.44 12.16 -3.50
CA ALA A 91 -22.66 12.09 -4.30
C ALA A 91 -23.72 13.11 -3.81
N GLY A 92 -23.27 14.18 -3.14
CA GLY A 92 -24.08 15.34 -2.78
C GLY A 92 -23.67 16.53 -3.62
#